data_AF-B7B968-F1
#
_entry.id   AF-B7B968-F1
#
_cell.length_a   1.000
_cell.length_b   1.000
_cell.length_c   1.000
_cell.angle_alpha   90.00
_cell.angle_beta   90.00
_cell.angle_gamma   90.00
#
_symmetry.space_group_name_H-M   'P 1'
#
loop_
_entity.id
_entity.type
_entity.pdbx_description
1 polymer ?
#
loop_
_entity_poly.entity_id
_entity_poly.type
_entity_poly.pdbx_seq_one_letter_code
_entity_poly.pdbx_strand_id
1 'polypeptide(L)'
;MKLGILTFWKTEDNYGQLLQCYALQTYLQSLGHETFLVRTTNGRDYSPTFKQQLMEKARIVYRLLPYPFYLVKRVISSAFYVFTHGSFRKRTVDLGFEQFRQEYLNCTKVYTFEELQNDPPVADIFVVGSDQIWNTHDGIYYLSWVHDKIRKIAYAASFGGCDTLPDGKTLSEWLKRFDYVSVREQSGVEICVNAGRRDAVCVVDPTMLLTATDYLKIASKELPKDKYLFIYFLGTRTIINWKEIHAFAKEKGLKIIYVASQGQEDKFKHTQASIHEWLSLIANAEYVITNSFHGTVFTLLFGRKFLTYPVTGVAIKMNDRITTLLNPLGLGNHIYSGSIRVIEESIDYAEVHRIMQKHGAKGCELLKEWT
;
A
#
# COMPACT_ATOMS: atom_id res chain seq x y z
N MET A 1 -25.16 -5.33 11.54
CA MET A 1 -24.23 -6.45 11.77
C MET A 1 -22.91 -5.90 12.27
N LYS A 2 -22.16 -6.75 12.95
CA LYS A 2 -20.83 -6.51 13.47
C LYS A 2 -19.79 -7.23 12.61
N LEU A 3 -18.90 -6.47 11.98
CA LEU A 3 -17.95 -6.94 10.97
C LEU A 3 -16.52 -6.82 11.49
N GLY A 4 -15.79 -7.93 11.49
CA GLY A 4 -14.35 -7.96 11.77
C GLY A 4 -13.54 -7.84 10.49
N ILE A 5 -12.67 -6.85 10.39
CA ILE A 5 -11.79 -6.63 9.23
C ILE A 5 -10.38 -7.09 9.58
N LEU A 6 -9.73 -7.86 8.70
CA LEU A 6 -8.37 -8.32 8.89
C LEU A 6 -7.49 -7.94 7.69
N THR A 7 -6.42 -7.20 7.97
CA THR A 7 -5.41 -6.78 6.99
C THR A 7 -4.11 -6.38 7.70
N PHE A 8 -3.06 -6.04 6.94
CA PHE A 8 -1.89 -5.35 7.48
C PHE A 8 -2.29 -4.05 8.19
N TRP A 9 -1.91 -3.94 9.46
CA TRP A 9 -2.28 -2.81 10.33
C TRP A 9 -1.09 -2.17 11.05
N LYS A 10 -0.03 -2.94 11.32
CA LYS A 10 1.11 -2.57 12.19
C LYS A 10 2.21 -1.79 11.46
N THR A 11 1.85 -0.94 10.50
CA THR A 11 2.85 -0.16 9.74
C THR A 11 3.10 1.20 10.39
N GLU A 12 4.35 1.66 10.38
CA GLU A 12 4.72 3.00 10.86
C GLU A 12 5.22 3.92 9.73
N ASP A 13 5.25 3.40 8.50
CA ASP A 13 5.82 4.15 7.37
C ASP A 13 5.11 3.89 6.03
N ASN A 14 4.11 3.02 5.93
CA ASN A 14 3.35 2.77 4.69
C ASN A 14 1.94 3.38 4.72
N TYR A 15 1.80 4.56 4.13
CA TYR A 15 0.54 5.31 4.07
C TYR A 15 -0.63 4.50 3.49
N GLY A 16 -0.39 3.77 2.41
CA GLY A 16 -1.42 3.01 1.70
C GLY A 16 -2.03 1.88 2.54
N GLN A 17 -1.21 1.22 3.36
CA GLN A 17 -1.65 0.13 4.24
C GLN A 17 -2.70 0.57 5.27
N LEU A 18 -2.54 1.77 5.84
CA LEU A 18 -3.55 2.31 6.77
C LEU A 18 -4.75 2.92 6.03
N LEU A 19 -4.51 3.63 4.93
CA LEU A 19 -5.58 4.31 4.19
C LEU A 19 -6.58 3.33 3.55
N GLN A 20 -6.15 2.15 3.11
CA GLN A 20 -7.09 1.13 2.63
C GLN A 20 -7.93 0.54 3.77
N CYS A 21 -7.36 0.39 4.96
CA CYS A 21 -8.11 -0.05 6.14
C CYS A 21 -9.15 0.99 6.57
N TYR A 22 -8.75 2.27 6.60
CA TYR A 22 -9.64 3.39 6.84
C TYR A 22 -10.79 3.41 5.83
N ALA A 23 -10.48 3.24 4.55
CA ALA A 23 -11.49 3.28 3.49
C ALA A 23 -12.52 2.15 3.62
N LEU A 24 -12.06 0.92 3.89
CA LEU A 24 -12.95 -0.22 4.06
C LEU A 24 -13.84 -0.08 5.31
N GLN A 25 -13.28 0.32 6.46
CA GLN A 25 -14.08 0.60 7.67
C GLN A 25 -15.11 1.69 7.41
N THR A 26 -14.67 2.84 6.87
CA THR A 26 -15.54 3.99 6.62
C THR A 26 -16.69 3.63 5.68
N TYR A 27 -16.41 2.89 4.60
CA TYR A 27 -17.44 2.47 3.67
C TYR A 27 -18.44 1.51 4.32
N LEU A 28 -17.98 0.46 5.02
CA LEU A 28 -18.87 -0.50 5.68
C LEU A 28 -19.70 0.15 6.80
N GLN A 29 -19.12 1.11 7.54
CA GLN A 29 -19.85 1.90 8.53
C GLN A 29 -20.95 2.76 7.88
N SER A 30 -20.69 3.29 6.67
CA SER A 30 -21.70 4.04 5.92
C SER A 30 -22.92 3.19 5.50
N LEU A 31 -22.77 1.86 5.48
CA LEU A 31 -23.87 0.90 5.28
C LEU A 31 -24.63 0.57 6.57
N GLY A 32 -24.25 1.17 7.71
CA GLY A 32 -24.88 0.93 9.02
C GLY A 32 -24.30 -0.27 9.79
N HIS A 33 -23.11 -0.75 9.42
CA HIS A 33 -22.43 -1.82 10.15
C HIS A 33 -21.56 -1.28 11.28
N GLU A 34 -21.46 -2.03 12.38
CA GLU A 34 -20.40 -1.86 13.36
C GLU A 34 -19.15 -2.57 12.83
N THR A 35 -18.02 -1.89 12.75
CA THR A 35 -16.77 -2.47 12.22
C THR A 35 -15.64 -2.38 13.22
N PHE A 36 -14.72 -3.34 13.18
CA PHE A 36 -13.45 -3.26 13.89
C PHE A 36 -12.33 -3.93 13.11
N LEU A 37 -11.11 -3.42 13.27
CA LEU A 37 -9.89 -4.00 12.75
C LEU A 37 -9.34 -5.02 13.74
N VAL A 38 -9.27 -6.28 13.31
CA VAL A 38 -8.62 -7.37 14.01
C VAL A 38 -7.11 -7.16 13.94
N ARG A 39 -6.51 -6.79 15.07
CA ARG A 39 -5.06 -6.61 15.18
C ARG A 39 -4.40 -7.93 15.50
N THR A 40 -3.50 -8.39 14.63
CA THR A 40 -2.77 -9.65 14.79
C THR A 40 -1.27 -9.46 14.97
N THR A 41 -0.64 -10.40 15.65
CA THR A 41 0.82 -10.53 15.77
C THR A 41 1.21 -11.99 15.63
N ASN A 42 2.37 -12.28 15.06
CA ASN A 42 2.85 -13.66 14.91
C ASN A 42 3.47 -14.19 16.22
N GLY A 43 3.09 -13.62 17.37
CA GLY A 43 3.63 -13.94 18.71
C GLY A 43 5.12 -13.60 18.90
N ARG A 44 5.74 -13.00 17.89
CA ARG A 44 7.15 -12.56 17.92
C ARG A 44 7.15 -11.06 17.70
N ASP A 45 7.68 -10.31 18.65
CA ASP A 45 8.21 -8.99 18.30
C ASP A 45 9.20 -9.21 17.16
N TYR A 46 8.93 -8.57 16.02
CA TYR A 46 9.80 -8.67 14.84
C TYR A 46 11.18 -8.15 15.23
N SER A 47 12.04 -9.08 15.60
CA SER A 47 13.47 -8.88 15.76
C SER A 47 14.09 -9.46 14.48
N PRO A 48 14.48 -8.59 13.52
CA PRO A 48 15.08 -9.09 12.29
C PRO A 48 16.30 -9.94 12.67
N THR A 49 16.35 -11.17 12.17
CA THR A 49 17.50 -12.06 12.38
C THR A 49 18.77 -11.37 11.88
N PHE A 50 19.94 -11.73 12.42
CA PHE A 50 21.21 -11.13 11.98
C PHE A 50 21.40 -11.21 10.45
N LYS A 51 20.94 -12.31 9.82
CA LYS A 51 20.92 -12.48 8.35
C LYS A 51 20.01 -11.45 7.66
N GLN A 52 18.80 -11.20 8.19
CA GLN A 52 17.87 -10.21 7.64
C GLN A 52 18.43 -8.78 7.79
N GLN A 53 19.02 -8.44 8.94
CA GLN A 53 19.68 -7.15 9.13
C GLN A 53 20.86 -6.96 8.17
N LEU A 54 21.65 -8.01 7.94
CA LEU A 54 22.75 -8.00 6.98
C LEU A 54 22.24 -7.85 5.54
N MET A 55 21.15 -8.52 5.19
CA MET A 55 20.49 -8.40 3.88
C MET A 55 19.92 -7.01 3.65
N GLU A 56 19.28 -6.39 4.64
CA GLU A 56 18.80 -5.00 4.53
C GLU A 56 19.96 -4.03 4.32
N LYS A 57 21.04 -4.18 5.10
CA LYS A 57 22.27 -3.40 4.90
C LYS A 57 22.87 -3.64 3.51
N ALA A 58 22.91 -4.88 3.03
CA ALA A 58 23.39 -5.21 1.69
C ALA A 58 22.52 -4.60 0.59
N ARG A 59 21.18 -4.63 0.73
CA ARG A 59 20.24 -3.98 -0.19
C ARG A 59 20.45 -2.47 -0.24
N ILE A 60 20.71 -1.86 0.91
CA ILE A 60 21.05 -0.45 0.99
C ILE A 60 22.37 -0.16 0.29
N VAL A 61 23.44 -0.91 0.60
CA VAL A 61 24.75 -0.75 -0.05
C VAL A 61 24.62 -0.90 -1.56
N TYR A 62 23.86 -1.89 -2.02
CA TYR A 62 23.59 -2.10 -3.43
C TYR A 62 22.86 -0.90 -4.07
N ARG A 63 21.83 -0.35 -3.40
CA ARG A 63 21.11 0.85 -3.88
C ARG A 63 21.99 2.09 -3.92
N LEU A 64 22.94 2.20 -3.01
CA LEU A 64 23.89 3.33 -2.91
C LEU A 64 25.19 3.10 -3.68
N LEU A 65 25.41 1.93 -4.27
CA LEU A 65 26.61 1.57 -5.02
C LEU A 65 26.89 2.53 -6.19
N PRO A 66 25.87 3.03 -6.93
CA PRO A 66 26.07 4.07 -7.94
C PRO A 66 26.48 5.45 -7.37
N TYR A 67 26.50 5.63 -6.04
CA TYR A 67 26.76 6.89 -5.35
C TYR A 67 27.90 6.75 -4.30
N PRO A 68 29.14 6.46 -4.72
CA PRO A 68 30.23 6.05 -3.82
C PRO A 68 30.57 7.08 -2.74
N PHE A 69 30.58 8.38 -3.07
CA PHE A 69 30.83 9.44 -2.09
C PHE A 69 29.78 9.48 -0.96
N TYR A 70 28.51 9.23 -1.29
CA TYR A 70 27.44 9.22 -0.30
C TYR A 70 27.53 7.96 0.57
N LEU A 71 27.84 6.80 -0.03
CA LEU A 71 28.08 5.57 0.70
C LEU A 71 29.20 5.75 1.74
N VAL A 72 30.34 6.33 1.35
CA VAL A 72 31.47 6.60 2.25
C VAL A 72 31.08 7.57 3.36
N LYS A 73 30.48 8.73 3.01
CA LYS A 73 29.99 9.71 4.01
C LYS A 73 29.05 9.05 5.02
N ARG A 74 28.20 8.13 4.55
CA ARG A 74 27.26 7.43 5.40
C ARG A 74 27.95 6.45 6.34
N VAL A 75 28.86 5.62 5.83
CA VAL A 75 29.67 4.70 6.64
C VAL A 75 30.41 5.47 7.73
N ILE A 76 31.06 6.59 7.38
CA ILE A 76 31.75 7.46 8.35
C ILE A 76 30.76 8.04 9.37
N SER A 77 29.61 8.55 8.93
CA SER A 77 28.60 9.11 9.85
C SER A 77 28.01 8.07 10.79
N SER A 78 27.81 6.84 10.32
CA SER A 78 27.33 5.72 11.13
C SER A 78 28.39 5.26 12.11
N ALA A 79 29.65 5.16 11.68
CA ALA A 79 30.78 4.82 12.54
C ALA A 79 31.00 5.88 13.63
N PHE A 80 30.97 7.16 13.26
CA PHE A 80 31.05 8.28 14.20
C PHE A 80 29.89 8.28 15.20
N TYR A 81 28.66 8.00 14.75
CA TYR A 81 27.50 7.91 15.64
C TYR A 81 27.63 6.74 16.62
N VAL A 82 28.04 5.55 16.16
CA VAL A 82 28.27 4.39 17.02
C VAL A 82 29.40 4.67 18.02
N PHE A 83 30.49 5.31 17.56
CA PHE A 83 31.61 5.70 18.41
C PHE A 83 31.18 6.68 19.52
N THR A 84 30.30 7.63 19.20
CA THR A 84 29.86 8.67 20.14
C THR A 84 28.69 8.25 21.04
N HIS A 85 27.81 7.36 20.58
CA HIS A 85 26.56 7.01 21.28
C HIS A 85 26.45 5.52 21.66
N GLY A 86 27.49 4.72 21.42
CA GLY A 86 27.55 3.29 21.78
C GLY A 86 26.53 2.39 21.07
N SER A 87 25.75 2.92 20.14
CA SER A 87 24.65 2.23 19.47
C SER A 87 24.43 2.77 18.06
N PHE A 88 23.77 1.99 17.20
CA PHE A 88 23.36 2.47 15.89
C PHE A 88 22.24 3.52 16.02
N ARG A 89 22.27 4.56 15.18
CA ARG A 89 21.23 5.59 15.13
C ARG A 89 19.88 4.95 14.76
N LYS A 90 18.97 4.82 15.73
CA LYS A 90 17.56 4.55 15.45
C LYS A 90 16.96 5.83 14.85
N ARG A 91 16.65 5.82 13.55
CA ARG A 91 15.77 6.82 12.95
C ARG A 91 14.33 6.38 13.19
N THR A 92 13.82 6.65 14.38
CA THR A 92 12.37 6.63 14.64
C THR A 92 11.93 8.07 14.60
N VAL A 93 11.54 8.55 13.41
CA VAL A 93 10.72 9.74 13.31
C VAL A 93 9.30 9.27 13.55
N ASP A 94 8.63 9.84 14.55
CA ASP A 94 7.20 9.63 14.72
C ASP A 94 6.47 10.41 13.61
N LEU A 95 5.82 9.67 12.71
CA LEU A 95 5.05 10.21 11.59
C LEU A 95 3.55 10.30 11.91
N GLY A 96 3.13 10.05 13.16
CA GLY A 96 1.73 10.16 13.53
C GLY A 96 0.86 8.95 13.16
N PHE A 97 1.46 7.81 12.79
CA PHE A 97 0.72 6.64 12.30
C PHE A 97 -0.14 5.99 13.38
N GLU A 98 0.36 5.93 14.62
CA GLU A 98 -0.41 5.41 15.76
C GLU A 98 -1.57 6.35 16.12
N GLN A 99 -1.33 7.65 16.10
CA GLN A 99 -2.34 8.68 16.34
C GLN A 99 -3.45 8.57 15.29
N PHE A 100 -3.10 8.42 14.01
CA PHE A 100 -4.09 8.17 12.95
C PHE A 100 -4.90 6.89 13.19
N ARG A 101 -4.27 5.79 13.60
CA ARG A 101 -5.00 4.55 13.92
C ARG A 101 -5.99 4.76 15.07
N GLN A 102 -5.58 5.44 16.13
CA GLN A 102 -6.43 5.70 17.30
C GLN A 102 -7.61 6.61 16.97
N GLU A 103 -7.41 7.59 16.09
CA GLU A 103 -8.44 8.56 15.72
C GLU A 103 -9.43 8.01 14.69
N TYR A 104 -8.95 7.26 13.69
CA TYR A 104 -9.76 6.90 12.52
C TYR A 104 -10.15 5.42 12.41
N LEU A 105 -9.57 4.53 13.23
CA LEU A 105 -9.83 3.09 13.16
C LEU A 105 -10.34 2.55 14.49
N ASN A 106 -11.47 1.85 14.46
CA ASN A 106 -11.85 1.01 15.59
C ASN A 106 -10.99 -0.26 15.56
N CYS A 107 -10.20 -0.51 16.60
CA CYS A 107 -9.24 -1.61 16.65
C CYS A 107 -9.48 -2.51 17.86
N THR A 108 -9.36 -3.83 17.69
CA THR A 108 -9.40 -4.77 18.80
C THR A 108 -8.14 -4.71 19.66
N LYS A 109 -8.03 -5.49 20.74
CA LYS A 109 -6.71 -5.87 21.28
C LYS A 109 -5.88 -6.59 20.21
N VAL A 110 -4.57 -6.71 20.44
CA VAL A 110 -3.71 -7.53 19.57
C VAL A 110 -3.89 -9.00 19.92
N TYR A 111 -4.07 -9.84 18.91
CA TYR A 111 -4.20 -11.29 19.04
C TYR A 111 -3.02 -12.02 18.39
N THR A 112 -2.56 -13.08 19.03
CA THR A 112 -1.77 -14.15 18.40
C THR A 112 -2.67 -15.09 17.60
N PHE A 113 -2.08 -15.93 16.75
CA PHE A 113 -2.85 -16.96 16.04
C PHE A 113 -3.57 -17.92 17.00
N GLU A 114 -2.89 -18.33 18.07
CA GLU A 114 -3.45 -19.22 19.09
C GLU A 114 -4.64 -18.57 19.81
N GLU A 115 -4.53 -17.28 20.17
CA GLU A 115 -5.65 -16.54 20.76
C GLU A 115 -6.83 -16.43 19.79
N LEU A 116 -6.59 -16.23 18.49
CA LEU A 116 -7.67 -16.22 17.48
C LEU A 116 -8.35 -17.59 17.34
N GLN A 117 -7.62 -18.69 17.53
CA GLN A 117 -8.20 -20.03 17.47
C GLN A 117 -9.03 -20.35 18.73
N ASN A 118 -8.63 -19.83 19.88
CA ASN A 118 -9.25 -20.15 21.17
C ASN A 118 -10.38 -19.18 21.57
N ASP A 119 -10.17 -17.87 21.39
CA ASP A 119 -11.08 -16.79 21.79
C ASP A 119 -11.07 -15.65 20.76
N PRO A 120 -11.58 -15.89 19.53
CA PRO A 120 -11.66 -14.87 18.49
C PRO A 120 -12.62 -13.73 18.89
N PRO A 121 -12.40 -12.51 18.37
CA PRO A 121 -13.37 -11.43 18.56
C PRO A 121 -14.74 -11.80 17.96
N VAL A 122 -15.83 -11.40 18.61
CA VAL A 122 -17.19 -11.71 18.14
C VAL A 122 -17.55 -10.84 16.93
N ALA A 123 -17.93 -11.49 15.82
CA ALA A 123 -18.44 -10.85 14.60
C ALA A 123 -19.47 -11.75 13.90
N ASP A 124 -20.41 -11.13 13.19
CA ASP A 124 -21.34 -11.81 12.29
C ASP A 124 -20.63 -12.24 11.00
N ILE A 125 -19.65 -11.44 10.55
CA ILE A 125 -18.92 -11.60 9.30
C ILE A 125 -17.46 -11.18 9.51
N PHE A 126 -16.53 -11.94 8.93
CA PHE A 126 -15.15 -11.52 8.79
C PHE A 126 -14.82 -11.16 7.35
N VAL A 127 -14.24 -9.98 7.15
CA VAL A 127 -13.74 -9.49 5.88
C VAL A 127 -12.21 -9.45 5.93
N VAL A 128 -11.55 -10.05 4.95
CA VAL A 128 -10.09 -10.04 4.83
C VAL A 128 -9.66 -9.27 3.58
N GLY A 129 -8.57 -8.52 3.70
CA GLY A 129 -8.08 -7.60 2.67
C GLY A 129 -8.37 -6.14 3.01
N SER A 130 -7.95 -5.18 2.19
CA SER A 130 -7.18 -5.34 0.95
C SER A 130 -5.68 -5.54 1.22
N ASP A 131 -4.85 -5.33 0.19
CA ASP A 131 -3.38 -5.39 0.16
C ASP A 131 -2.78 -6.80 0.02
N GLN A 132 -1.45 -6.89 -0.03
CA GLN A 132 -0.66 -8.10 -0.36
C GLN A 132 -0.69 -9.17 0.76
N ILE A 133 -1.83 -9.33 1.42
CA ILE A 133 -2.04 -10.21 2.56
C ILE A 133 -1.99 -11.70 2.21
N TRP A 134 -2.20 -12.08 0.94
CA TRP A 134 -2.12 -13.47 0.47
C TRP A 134 -0.77 -13.83 -0.12
N ASN A 135 0.20 -12.92 -0.08
CA ASN A 135 1.61 -13.25 -0.30
C ASN A 135 2.23 -13.84 0.98
N THR A 136 1.68 -14.95 1.46
CA THR A 136 2.10 -15.62 2.70
C THR A 136 1.62 -17.07 2.76
N HIS A 137 2.27 -17.86 3.62
CA HIS A 137 1.85 -19.22 4.01
C HIS A 137 1.08 -19.22 5.34
N ASP A 138 0.77 -18.03 5.88
CA ASP A 138 0.14 -17.85 7.18
C ASP A 138 -1.39 -17.89 7.08
N GLY A 139 -1.99 -18.90 7.73
CA GLY A 139 -3.43 -19.11 7.75
C GLY A 139 -4.24 -17.97 8.39
N ILE A 140 -3.60 -17.08 9.17
CA ILE A 140 -4.25 -15.87 9.72
C ILE A 140 -4.98 -15.11 8.61
N TYR A 141 -4.28 -14.79 7.51
CA TYR A 141 -4.81 -13.98 6.41
C TYR A 141 -5.74 -14.76 5.46
N TYR A 142 -5.88 -16.07 5.67
CA TYR A 142 -6.88 -16.91 5.03
C TYR A 142 -8.08 -17.18 5.95
N LEU A 143 -8.18 -16.46 7.09
CA LEU A 143 -9.23 -16.65 8.09
C LEU A 143 -9.34 -18.10 8.55
N SER A 144 -8.22 -18.84 8.61
CA SER A 144 -8.23 -20.27 8.90
C SER A 144 -8.74 -20.58 10.32
N TRP A 145 -8.69 -19.59 11.21
CA TRP A 145 -9.14 -19.62 12.61
C TRP A 145 -10.64 -19.31 12.77
N VAL A 146 -11.31 -18.76 11.76
CA VAL A 146 -12.73 -18.41 11.83
C VAL A 146 -13.59 -19.67 11.66
N HIS A 147 -14.60 -19.87 12.51
CA HIS A 147 -15.52 -21.02 12.41
C HIS A 147 -16.29 -21.01 11.07
N ASP A 148 -16.54 -22.19 10.50
CA ASP A 148 -17.27 -22.35 9.22
C ASP A 148 -18.73 -21.86 9.21
N LYS A 149 -19.32 -21.57 10.38
CA LYS A 149 -20.68 -21.00 10.49
C LYS A 149 -20.70 -19.48 10.35
N ILE A 150 -19.53 -18.84 10.50
CA ILE A 150 -19.37 -17.39 10.36
C ILE A 150 -18.96 -17.11 8.91
N ARG A 151 -19.65 -16.16 8.29
CA ARG A 151 -19.40 -15.76 6.90
C ARG A 151 -18.01 -15.16 6.76
N LYS A 152 -17.28 -15.57 5.71
CA LYS A 152 -15.92 -15.12 5.38
C LYS A 152 -15.92 -14.50 3.99
N ILE A 153 -15.47 -13.26 3.92
CA ILE A 153 -15.38 -12.48 2.68
C ILE A 153 -13.92 -12.11 2.45
N ALA A 154 -13.42 -12.32 1.24
CA ALA A 154 -12.19 -11.66 0.79
C ALA A 154 -12.55 -10.48 -0.11
N TYR A 155 -12.19 -9.28 0.32
CA TYR A 155 -12.40 -8.07 -0.46
C TYR A 155 -11.07 -7.49 -0.95
N ALA A 156 -10.91 -7.42 -2.28
CA ALA A 156 -9.72 -6.88 -2.94
C ALA A 156 -8.37 -7.44 -2.40
N ALA A 157 -8.35 -8.72 -2.00
CA ALA A 157 -7.12 -9.35 -1.53
C ALA A 157 -6.07 -9.41 -2.66
N SER A 158 -4.79 -9.38 -2.30
CA SER A 158 -3.69 -9.38 -3.27
C SER A 158 -2.66 -10.47 -2.95
N PHE A 159 -2.25 -11.18 -3.98
CA PHE A 159 -1.16 -12.16 -3.96
C PHE A 159 0.20 -11.51 -4.23
N GLY A 160 0.20 -10.26 -4.69
CA GLY A 160 1.36 -9.40 -4.62
C GLY A 160 2.55 -9.82 -5.48
N GLY A 161 2.34 -10.60 -6.53
CA GLY A 161 3.42 -11.04 -7.44
C GLY A 161 3.96 -12.45 -7.20
N CYS A 162 3.36 -13.24 -6.29
CA CYS A 162 3.56 -14.70 -6.17
C CYS A 162 4.98 -15.18 -5.89
N ASP A 163 5.56 -14.72 -4.78
CA ASP A 163 6.84 -15.26 -4.29
C ASP A 163 6.64 -16.27 -3.14
N THR A 164 5.52 -16.17 -2.39
CA THR A 164 5.29 -16.99 -1.19
C THR A 164 3.84 -17.46 -1.06
N LEU A 165 3.38 -18.29 -1.99
CA LEU A 165 2.05 -18.90 -1.93
C LEU A 165 2.07 -20.25 -1.21
N PRO A 166 1.01 -20.62 -0.47
CA PRO A 166 0.82 -22.00 -0.01
C PRO A 166 0.83 -22.97 -1.19
N ASP A 167 1.05 -24.27 -0.91
CA ASP A 167 0.85 -25.29 -1.94
C ASP A 167 -0.60 -25.28 -2.45
N GLY A 168 -0.80 -25.71 -3.69
CA GLY A 168 -2.10 -25.60 -4.35
C GLY A 168 -3.25 -26.30 -3.61
N LYS A 169 -2.96 -27.38 -2.87
CA LYS A 169 -3.96 -28.09 -2.07
C LYS A 169 -4.36 -27.24 -0.85
N THR A 170 -3.40 -26.78 -0.07
CA THR A 170 -3.65 -25.91 1.09
C THR A 170 -4.39 -24.63 0.68
N LEU A 171 -3.95 -23.97 -0.40
CA LEU A 171 -4.60 -22.76 -0.92
C LEU A 171 -6.06 -23.04 -1.33
N SER A 172 -6.31 -24.16 -2.01
CA SER A 172 -7.67 -24.57 -2.40
C SER A 172 -8.56 -24.84 -1.19
N GLU A 173 -8.05 -25.55 -0.18
CA GLU A 173 -8.78 -25.85 1.06
C GLU A 173 -9.16 -24.58 1.82
N TRP A 174 -8.25 -23.60 1.91
CA TRP A 174 -8.53 -22.32 2.54
C TRP A 174 -9.50 -21.47 1.73
N LEU A 175 -9.27 -21.29 0.43
CA LEU A 175 -10.14 -20.46 -0.41
C LEU A 175 -11.55 -21.03 -0.53
N LYS A 176 -11.74 -22.35 -0.44
CA LYS A 176 -13.06 -22.98 -0.44
C LYS A 176 -13.91 -22.58 0.78
N ARG A 177 -13.30 -22.15 1.88
CA ARG A 177 -14.01 -21.76 3.11
C ARG A 177 -14.55 -20.33 3.08
N PHE A 178 -14.18 -19.53 2.09
CA PHE A 178 -14.74 -18.20 1.88
C PHE A 178 -16.09 -18.28 1.16
N ASP A 179 -17.07 -17.52 1.63
CA ASP A 179 -18.35 -17.39 0.93
C ASP A 179 -18.15 -16.58 -0.36
N TYR A 180 -17.41 -15.47 -0.27
CA TYR A 180 -17.14 -14.59 -1.41
C TYR A 180 -15.65 -14.26 -1.51
N VAL A 181 -15.15 -14.25 -2.75
CA VAL A 181 -13.74 -13.94 -3.03
C VAL A 181 -13.64 -12.89 -4.11
N SER A 182 -12.95 -11.80 -3.78
CA SER A 182 -12.47 -10.83 -4.74
C SER A 182 -11.03 -10.46 -4.50
N VAL A 183 -10.36 -10.08 -5.59
CA VAL A 183 -8.94 -9.76 -5.64
C VAL A 183 -8.70 -8.46 -6.38
N ARG A 184 -7.53 -7.85 -6.16
CA ARG A 184 -7.19 -6.51 -6.69
C ARG A 184 -6.42 -6.55 -8.02
N GLU A 185 -5.98 -7.72 -8.45
CA GLU A 185 -5.20 -7.90 -9.68
C GLU A 185 -5.72 -9.06 -10.52
N GLN A 186 -5.59 -8.94 -11.84
CA GLN A 186 -6.10 -9.95 -12.77
C GLN A 186 -5.39 -11.30 -12.62
N SER A 187 -4.07 -11.31 -12.38
CA SER A 187 -3.35 -12.57 -12.07
C SER A 187 -3.86 -13.24 -10.79
N GLY A 188 -4.39 -12.47 -9.84
CA GLY A 188 -5.02 -13.02 -8.63
C GLY A 188 -6.28 -13.82 -8.94
N VAL A 189 -7.05 -13.41 -9.96
CA VAL A 189 -8.26 -14.14 -10.39
C VAL A 189 -7.85 -15.50 -10.94
N GLU A 190 -6.79 -15.55 -11.76
CA GLU A 190 -6.27 -16.79 -12.33
C GLU A 190 -5.80 -17.76 -11.24
N ILE A 191 -5.14 -17.26 -10.20
CA ILE A 191 -4.72 -18.06 -9.04
C ILE A 191 -5.94 -18.63 -8.32
N CYS A 192 -6.96 -17.81 -8.05
CA CYS A 192 -8.20 -18.27 -7.43
C CYS A 192 -8.91 -19.34 -8.27
N VAL A 193 -9.00 -19.15 -9.60
CA VAL A 193 -9.58 -20.13 -10.53
C VAL A 193 -8.83 -21.46 -10.46
N ASN A 194 -7.50 -21.42 -10.49
CA ASN A 194 -6.66 -22.61 -10.38
C ASN A 194 -6.79 -23.31 -9.02
N ALA A 195 -7.09 -22.56 -7.96
CA ALA A 195 -7.39 -23.08 -6.63
C ALA A 195 -8.86 -23.53 -6.46
N GLY A 196 -9.68 -23.50 -7.51
CA GLY A 196 -11.07 -23.98 -7.50
C GLY A 196 -12.14 -22.91 -7.26
N ARG A 197 -11.77 -21.62 -7.19
CA ARG A 197 -12.69 -20.47 -7.04
C ARG A 197 -12.95 -19.78 -8.37
N ARG A 198 -13.81 -20.40 -9.20
CA ARG A 198 -14.20 -19.88 -10.52
C ARG A 198 -15.08 -18.63 -10.47
N ASP A 199 -15.63 -18.37 -9.30
CA ASP A 199 -16.48 -17.23 -8.95
C ASP A 199 -15.67 -16.03 -8.44
N ALA A 200 -14.35 -16.14 -8.32
CA ALA A 200 -13.51 -15.03 -7.89
C ALA A 200 -13.55 -13.87 -8.90
N VAL A 201 -13.70 -12.65 -8.40
CA VAL A 201 -13.82 -11.45 -9.24
C VAL A 201 -12.72 -10.44 -8.95
N CYS A 202 -12.25 -9.75 -10.01
CA CYS A 202 -11.39 -8.58 -9.84
C CYS A 202 -12.24 -7.36 -9.46
N VAL A 203 -11.82 -6.65 -8.40
CA VAL A 203 -12.44 -5.43 -7.89
C VAL A 203 -11.38 -4.37 -7.59
N VAL A 204 -11.82 -3.13 -7.34
CA VAL A 204 -10.93 -2.04 -6.94
C VAL A 204 -10.48 -2.17 -5.50
N ASP A 205 -9.34 -1.57 -5.19
CA ASP A 205 -8.89 -1.38 -3.82
C ASP A 205 -9.93 -0.60 -2.97
N PRO A 206 -10.09 -0.87 -1.66
CA PRO A 206 -10.96 -0.11 -0.78
C PRO A 206 -10.73 1.38 -0.82
N THR A 207 -9.50 1.83 -1.11
CA THR A 207 -9.21 3.27 -1.25
C THR A 207 -10.03 3.96 -2.35
N MET A 208 -10.57 3.21 -3.31
CA MET A 208 -11.44 3.72 -4.37
C MET A 208 -12.94 3.59 -4.05
N LEU A 209 -13.31 3.09 -2.86
CA LEU A 209 -14.69 3.12 -2.36
C LEU A 209 -15.07 4.50 -1.82
N LEU A 210 -14.08 5.31 -1.45
CA LEU A 210 -14.25 6.68 -1.00
C LEU A 210 -13.90 7.67 -2.10
N THR A 211 -14.43 8.89 -1.98
CA THR A 211 -14.14 9.97 -2.93
C THR A 211 -12.90 10.77 -2.53
N ALA A 212 -12.35 11.53 -3.48
CA ALA A 212 -11.29 12.49 -3.18
C ALA A 212 -11.69 13.48 -2.07
N THR A 213 -12.96 13.90 -2.04
CA THR A 213 -13.50 14.80 -1.01
C THR A 213 -13.46 14.17 0.38
N ASP A 214 -13.69 12.86 0.49
CA ASP A 214 -13.62 12.16 1.78
C ASP A 214 -12.21 12.18 2.34
N TYR A 215 -11.20 11.95 1.49
CA TYR A 215 -9.79 12.04 1.89
C TYR A 215 -9.34 13.46 2.22
N LEU A 216 -9.88 14.47 1.53
CA LEU A 216 -9.57 15.87 1.83
C LEU A 216 -10.09 16.31 3.20
N LYS A 217 -11.14 15.68 3.76
CA LYS A 217 -11.62 15.97 5.12
C LYS A 217 -10.59 15.63 6.19
N ILE A 218 -9.78 14.60 5.93
CA ILE A 218 -8.72 14.13 6.83
C ILE A 218 -7.32 14.57 6.34
N ALA A 219 -7.21 15.37 5.29
CA ALA A 219 -5.92 15.88 4.84
C ALA A 219 -5.48 17.09 5.68
N SER A 220 -4.17 17.32 5.78
CA SER A 220 -3.65 18.52 6.42
C SER A 220 -4.09 19.76 5.63
N LYS A 221 -4.51 20.80 6.35
CA LYS A 221 -4.84 22.11 5.77
C LYS A 221 -3.60 22.96 5.48
N GLU A 222 -2.45 22.56 6.00
CA GLU A 222 -1.18 23.25 5.76
C GLU A 222 -0.63 22.85 4.39
N LEU A 223 -0.43 23.85 3.53
CA LEU A 223 0.00 23.66 2.15
C LEU A 223 1.37 24.29 1.90
N PRO A 224 2.26 23.64 1.14
CA PRO A 224 3.42 24.31 0.56
C PRO A 224 2.96 25.50 -0.30
N LYS A 225 3.60 26.65 -0.12
CA LYS A 225 3.25 27.88 -0.86
C LYS A 225 3.69 27.84 -2.33
N ASP A 226 4.81 27.19 -2.59
CA ASP A 226 5.38 27.09 -3.93
C ASP A 226 4.79 25.92 -4.70
N LYS A 227 4.81 26.00 -6.03
CA LYS A 227 4.53 24.87 -6.90
C LYS A 227 5.60 23.79 -6.77
N TYR A 228 5.19 22.52 -6.77
CA TYR A 228 6.11 21.40 -6.60
C TYR A 228 5.77 20.16 -7.42
N LEU A 229 6.83 19.40 -7.70
CA LEU A 229 6.80 18.01 -8.09
C LEU A 229 6.84 17.17 -6.81
N PHE A 230 5.80 16.38 -6.57
CA PHE A 230 5.76 15.42 -5.49
C PHE A 230 6.35 14.09 -5.94
N ILE A 231 7.28 13.54 -5.17
CA ILE A 231 7.87 12.23 -5.41
C ILE A 231 7.55 11.34 -4.21
N TYR A 232 7.00 10.16 -4.46
CA TYR A 232 6.73 9.17 -3.43
C TYR A 232 7.24 7.79 -3.85
N PHE A 233 8.31 7.32 -3.20
CA PHE A 233 8.89 6.01 -3.51
C PHE A 233 8.91 5.06 -2.30
N LEU A 234 8.51 3.82 -2.56
CA LEU A 234 8.69 2.66 -1.69
C LEU A 234 10.05 2.01 -1.96
N GLY A 235 10.60 1.32 -0.95
CA GLY A 235 11.91 0.67 -0.99
C GLY A 235 12.07 -0.49 -1.97
N THR A 236 11.07 -0.74 -2.81
CA THR A 236 11.11 -1.69 -3.91
C THR A 236 12.04 -1.20 -5.02
N ARG A 237 12.89 -2.10 -5.54
CA ARG A 237 13.91 -1.76 -6.53
C ARG A 237 13.28 -1.12 -7.77
N THR A 238 13.71 0.10 -8.08
CA THR A 238 13.19 0.90 -9.19
C THR A 238 14.36 1.61 -9.86
N ILE A 239 14.41 1.61 -11.19
CA ILE A 239 15.46 2.32 -11.93
C ILE A 239 15.01 3.77 -12.10
N ILE A 240 15.70 4.69 -11.42
CA ILE A 240 15.31 6.10 -11.37
C ILE A 240 16.41 6.96 -11.99
N ASN A 241 16.07 7.70 -13.05
CA ASN A 241 16.95 8.70 -13.63
C ASN A 241 16.79 10.05 -12.93
N TRP A 242 17.49 10.22 -11.81
CA TRP A 242 17.40 11.46 -11.03
C TRP A 242 17.86 12.71 -11.78
N LYS A 243 18.77 12.59 -12.75
CA LYS A 243 19.22 13.74 -13.56
C LYS A 243 18.07 14.29 -14.38
N GLU A 244 17.31 13.40 -15.01
CA GLU A 244 16.13 13.76 -15.79
C GLU A 244 15.04 14.40 -14.92
N ILE A 245 14.73 13.80 -13.76
CA ILE A 245 13.75 14.36 -12.81
C ILE A 245 14.14 15.78 -12.36
N HIS A 246 15.40 16.01 -12.00
CA HIS A 246 15.86 17.34 -11.57
C HIS A 246 15.90 18.34 -12.72
N ALA A 247 16.27 17.92 -13.93
CA ALA A 247 16.22 18.76 -15.12
C ALA A 247 14.79 19.21 -15.43
N PHE A 248 13.83 18.27 -15.38
CA PHE A 248 12.42 18.55 -15.56
C PHE A 248 11.88 19.53 -14.49
N ALA A 249 12.14 19.26 -13.21
CA ALA A 249 11.70 20.14 -12.13
C ALA A 249 12.28 21.56 -12.28
N LYS A 250 13.56 21.67 -12.65
CA LYS A 250 14.22 22.97 -12.90
C LYS A 250 13.59 23.70 -14.08
N GLU A 251 13.35 23.00 -15.20
CA GLU A 251 12.70 23.57 -16.40
C GLU A 251 11.31 24.12 -16.06
N LYS A 252 10.53 23.39 -15.26
CA LYS A 252 9.18 23.79 -14.85
C LYS A 252 9.14 24.77 -13.67
N GLY A 253 10.29 25.15 -13.10
CA GLY A 253 10.36 26.03 -11.93
C GLY A 253 9.72 25.42 -10.67
N LEU A 254 9.78 24.09 -10.52
CA LEU A 254 9.14 23.36 -9.43
C LEU A 254 10.13 23.05 -8.31
N LYS A 255 9.66 23.17 -7.06
CA LYS A 255 10.34 22.53 -5.92
C LYS A 255 10.13 21.01 -5.99
N ILE A 256 11.09 20.24 -5.49
CA ILE A 256 10.92 18.79 -5.33
C ILE A 256 10.59 18.52 -3.86
N ILE A 257 9.42 17.93 -3.62
CA ILE A 257 9.05 17.37 -2.31
C ILE A 257 9.11 15.85 -2.44
N TYR A 258 10.03 15.23 -1.73
CA TYR A 258 10.28 13.80 -1.88
C TYR A 258 10.02 13.06 -0.56
N VAL A 259 8.95 12.28 -0.52
CA VAL A 259 8.61 11.39 0.59
C VAL A 259 9.05 9.97 0.24
N ALA A 260 9.64 9.28 1.20
CA ALA A 260 10.15 7.93 1.05
C ALA A 260 9.59 7.02 2.14
N SER A 261 9.39 5.75 1.83
CA SER A 261 8.73 4.78 2.71
C SER A 261 9.28 3.37 2.50
N GLN A 262 9.06 2.47 3.46
CA GLN A 262 9.46 1.07 3.42
C GLN A 262 10.96 0.89 3.14
N GLY A 263 11.77 1.66 3.87
CA GLY A 263 13.23 1.61 3.76
C GLY A 263 13.76 2.07 2.41
N GLN A 264 13.02 2.89 1.65
CA GLN A 264 13.55 3.58 0.49
C GLN A 264 14.69 4.51 0.91
N GLU A 265 15.83 4.38 0.24
CA GLU A 265 17.02 5.15 0.54
C GLU A 265 17.75 5.57 -0.72
N ASP A 266 18.22 6.82 -0.72
CA ASP A 266 18.98 7.44 -1.78
C ASP A 266 19.78 8.64 -1.23
N LYS A 267 20.40 9.41 -2.12
CA LYS A 267 21.26 10.55 -1.77
C LYS A 267 20.50 11.86 -1.53
N PHE A 268 19.22 11.94 -1.89
CA PHE A 268 18.39 13.12 -1.76
C PHE A 268 17.71 13.16 -0.39
N LYS A 269 17.38 14.37 0.07
CA LYS A 269 16.75 14.54 1.38
C LYS A 269 15.28 14.14 1.28
N HIS A 270 14.84 13.27 2.18
CA HIS A 270 13.44 12.91 2.32
C HIS A 270 12.70 13.90 3.22
N THR A 271 11.53 14.32 2.77
CA THR A 271 10.51 14.98 3.58
C THR A 271 9.84 13.95 4.46
N GLN A 272 9.76 14.24 5.76
CA GLN A 272 8.94 13.47 6.69
C GLN A 272 7.52 14.03 6.59
N ALA A 273 6.54 13.16 6.38
CA ALA A 273 5.14 13.56 6.26
C ALA A 273 4.28 12.59 7.07
N SER A 274 3.37 13.12 7.87
CA SER A 274 2.26 12.36 8.44
C SER A 274 1.29 11.91 7.35
N ILE A 275 0.32 11.05 7.69
CA ILE A 275 -0.72 10.62 6.75
C ILE A 275 -1.55 11.81 6.24
N HIS A 276 -1.88 12.74 7.14
CA HIS A 276 -2.59 13.97 6.81
C HIS A 276 -1.80 14.83 5.81
N GLU A 277 -0.50 15.03 6.06
CA GLU A 277 0.38 15.77 5.16
C GLU A 277 0.59 15.04 3.84
N TRP A 278 0.74 13.72 3.85
CA TRP A 278 0.92 12.92 2.64
C TRP A 278 -0.27 13.03 1.68
N LEU A 279 -1.51 12.95 2.21
CA LEU A 279 -2.71 13.19 1.43
C LEU A 279 -2.72 14.61 0.84
N SER A 280 -2.40 15.61 1.66
CA SER A 280 -2.39 17.02 1.25
C SER A 280 -1.32 17.31 0.18
N LEU A 281 -0.13 16.71 0.33
CA LEU A 281 0.99 16.86 -0.61
C LEU A 281 0.68 16.25 -1.97
N ILE A 282 0.00 15.10 -2.04
CA ILE A 282 -0.44 14.56 -3.34
C ILE A 282 -1.54 15.46 -3.90
N ALA A 283 -2.53 15.79 -3.08
CA ALA A 283 -3.70 16.55 -3.50
C ALA A 283 -3.41 17.96 -3.98
N ASN A 284 -2.20 18.51 -3.76
CA ASN A 284 -1.83 19.86 -4.18
C ASN A 284 -0.59 19.90 -5.08
N ALA A 285 -0.06 18.74 -5.49
CA ALA A 285 1.07 18.68 -6.40
C ALA A 285 0.69 19.15 -7.82
N GLU A 286 1.65 19.76 -8.52
CA GLU A 286 1.51 20.01 -9.97
C GLU A 286 1.74 18.71 -10.76
N TYR A 287 2.67 17.89 -10.27
CA TYR A 287 3.05 16.61 -10.85
C TYR A 287 3.36 15.60 -9.75
N VAL A 288 3.05 14.33 -9.97
CA VAL A 288 3.37 13.23 -9.06
C VAL A 288 4.23 12.17 -9.76
N ILE A 289 5.33 11.78 -9.13
CA ILE A 289 6.14 10.63 -9.54
C ILE A 289 6.11 9.59 -8.42
N THR A 290 5.76 8.35 -8.73
CA THR A 290 5.69 7.30 -7.72
C THR A 290 5.97 5.92 -8.28
N ASN A 291 6.41 4.98 -7.44
CA ASN A 291 6.46 3.55 -7.76
C ASN A 291 5.44 2.76 -6.92
N SER A 292 4.59 3.46 -6.18
CA SER A 292 3.62 2.89 -5.26
C SER A 292 2.27 2.69 -5.94
N PHE A 293 1.65 1.53 -5.70
CA PHE A 293 0.26 1.30 -6.08
C PHE A 293 -0.67 2.34 -5.45
N HIS A 294 -0.64 2.50 -4.13
CA HIS A 294 -1.47 3.49 -3.45
C HIS A 294 -1.08 4.93 -3.82
N GLY A 295 0.23 5.19 -4.02
CA GLY A 295 0.66 6.48 -4.57
C GLY A 295 -0.03 6.80 -5.91
N THR A 296 -0.15 5.81 -6.79
CA THR A 296 -0.85 5.93 -8.08
C THR A 296 -2.35 6.12 -7.87
N VAL A 297 -2.99 5.32 -7.02
CA VAL A 297 -4.44 5.44 -6.73
C VAL A 297 -4.79 6.83 -6.22
N PHE A 298 -4.09 7.33 -5.20
CA PHE A 298 -4.38 8.67 -4.63
C PHE A 298 -4.11 9.80 -5.62
N THR A 299 -3.11 9.64 -6.48
CA THR A 299 -2.83 10.58 -7.56
C THR A 299 -3.97 10.66 -8.58
N LEU A 300 -4.55 9.51 -8.94
CA LEU A 300 -5.73 9.42 -9.80
C LEU A 300 -6.96 10.03 -9.13
N LEU A 301 -7.21 9.69 -7.86
CA LEU A 301 -8.32 10.24 -7.07
C LEU A 301 -8.26 11.77 -7.03
N PHE A 302 -7.08 12.34 -6.79
CA PHE A 302 -6.91 13.80 -6.70
C PHE A 302 -6.73 14.52 -8.05
N GLY A 303 -6.77 13.80 -9.17
CA GLY A 303 -6.71 14.42 -10.49
C GLY A 303 -5.36 15.06 -10.84
N ARG A 304 -4.25 14.40 -10.49
CA ARG A 304 -2.89 14.98 -10.59
C ARG A 304 -2.09 14.37 -11.74
N LYS A 305 -1.50 15.20 -12.60
CA LYS A 305 -0.57 14.73 -13.65
C LYS A 305 0.53 13.86 -13.06
N PHE A 306 0.82 12.74 -13.69
CA PHE A 306 1.66 11.74 -13.04
C PHE A 306 2.42 10.80 -13.96
N LEU A 307 3.41 10.15 -13.34
CA LEU A 307 4.19 9.10 -13.94
C LEU A 307 4.52 8.03 -12.90
N THR A 308 4.10 6.80 -13.18
CA THR A 308 4.36 5.65 -12.31
C THR A 308 5.61 4.93 -12.77
N TYR A 309 6.63 4.84 -11.92
CA TYR A 309 7.83 4.07 -12.20
C TYR A 309 7.59 2.59 -11.89
N PRO A 310 7.84 1.67 -12.84
CA PRO A 310 7.67 0.26 -12.60
C PRO A 310 8.75 -0.29 -11.66
N VAL A 311 8.35 -1.20 -10.78
CA VAL A 311 9.27 -2.00 -9.96
C VAL A 311 10.06 -2.94 -10.88
N THR A 312 11.33 -3.16 -10.56
CA THR A 312 12.28 -3.95 -11.35
C THR A 312 12.96 -5.04 -10.52
N GLY A 313 13.58 -6.01 -11.20
CA GLY A 313 14.26 -7.13 -10.54
C GLY A 313 13.27 -8.16 -9.99
N VAL A 314 13.55 -8.73 -8.83
CA VAL A 314 12.79 -9.87 -8.27
C VAL A 314 11.31 -9.57 -8.06
N ALA A 315 10.96 -8.32 -7.78
CA ALA A 315 9.61 -7.88 -7.48
C ALA A 315 8.83 -7.38 -8.72
N ILE A 316 9.30 -7.64 -9.94
CA ILE A 316 8.69 -7.11 -11.18
C ILE A 316 7.21 -7.49 -11.35
N LYS A 317 6.80 -8.66 -10.84
CA LYS A 317 5.41 -9.13 -10.89
C LYS A 317 4.45 -8.25 -10.07
N MET A 318 4.95 -7.46 -9.12
CA MET A 318 4.15 -6.51 -8.35
C MET A 318 3.50 -5.42 -9.20
N ASN A 319 4.03 -5.19 -10.42
CA ASN A 319 3.49 -4.21 -11.38
C ASN A 319 2.12 -4.61 -11.94
N ASP A 320 1.69 -5.88 -11.81
CA ASP A 320 0.38 -6.32 -12.33
C ASP A 320 -0.78 -5.49 -11.75
N ARG A 321 -0.67 -5.06 -10.49
CA ARG A 321 -1.64 -4.17 -9.84
C ARG A 321 -1.69 -2.79 -10.51
N ILE A 322 -0.54 -2.26 -10.92
CA ILE A 322 -0.46 -0.97 -11.62
C ILE A 322 -1.08 -1.10 -13.01
N THR A 323 -0.77 -2.16 -13.76
CA THR A 323 -1.35 -2.37 -15.09
C THR A 323 -2.85 -2.67 -15.03
N THR A 324 -3.29 -3.46 -14.05
CA THR A 324 -4.72 -3.72 -13.79
C THR A 324 -5.47 -2.42 -13.48
N LEU A 325 -4.83 -1.48 -12.78
CA LEU A 325 -5.41 -0.17 -12.48
C LEU A 325 -5.42 0.78 -13.69
N LEU A 326 -4.31 0.92 -14.41
CA LEU A 326 -4.13 1.97 -15.42
C LEU A 326 -4.66 1.61 -16.81
N ASN A 327 -4.60 0.33 -17.20
CA ASN A 327 -5.01 -0.08 -18.55
C ASN A 327 -6.51 0.19 -18.84
N PRO A 328 -7.45 -0.13 -17.93
CA PRO A 328 -8.86 0.18 -18.15
C PRO A 328 -9.17 1.68 -18.26
N LEU A 329 -8.28 2.52 -17.72
CA LEU A 329 -8.38 3.98 -17.77
C LEU A 329 -7.75 4.59 -19.04
N GLY A 330 -7.12 3.77 -19.90
CA GLY A 330 -6.35 4.25 -21.04
C GLY A 330 -5.03 4.95 -20.66
N LEU A 331 -4.53 4.74 -19.43
CA LEU A 331 -3.36 5.43 -18.87
C LEU A 331 -2.12 4.53 -18.78
N GLY A 332 -2.06 3.44 -19.55
CA GLY A 332 -0.92 2.51 -19.54
C GLY A 332 0.40 3.15 -19.98
N ASN A 333 0.35 4.20 -20.80
CA ASN A 333 1.50 5.04 -21.19
C ASN A 333 2.10 5.82 -20.01
N HIS A 334 1.33 6.10 -18.95
CA HIS A 334 1.83 6.76 -17.73
C HIS A 334 2.69 5.84 -16.84
N ILE A 335 3.02 4.63 -17.31
CA ILE A 335 4.07 3.80 -16.72
C ILE A 335 5.41 4.18 -17.39
N TYR A 336 6.38 4.63 -16.60
CA TYR A 336 7.67 5.11 -17.11
C TYR A 336 8.36 4.05 -17.98
N SER A 337 8.63 4.43 -19.23
CA SER A 337 9.24 3.59 -20.26
C SER A 337 10.49 4.21 -20.89
N GLY A 338 11.11 5.20 -20.22
CA GLY A 338 12.37 5.82 -20.66
C GLY A 338 12.33 7.33 -20.89
N SER A 339 11.18 7.97 -20.74
CA SER A 339 11.05 9.43 -20.81
C SER A 339 10.11 9.97 -19.75
N ILE A 340 10.52 11.02 -19.05
CA ILE A 340 9.67 11.75 -18.10
C ILE A 340 8.57 12.55 -18.80
N ARG A 341 8.71 12.85 -20.10
CA ARG A 341 7.84 13.80 -20.81
C ARG A 341 6.38 13.39 -20.89
N VAL A 342 6.09 12.09 -20.80
CA VAL A 342 4.73 11.56 -20.72
C VAL A 342 3.94 12.18 -19.55
N ILE A 343 4.62 12.60 -18.48
CA ILE A 343 4.00 13.28 -17.33
C ILE A 343 3.26 14.57 -17.71
N GLU A 344 3.59 15.17 -18.85
CA GLU A 344 3.00 16.42 -19.32
C GLU A 344 1.73 16.21 -20.15
N GLU A 345 1.49 14.98 -20.63
CA GLU A 345 0.34 14.62 -21.45
C GLU A 345 -0.98 14.98 -20.72
N SER A 346 -1.96 15.46 -21.49
CA SER A 346 -3.26 15.82 -20.95
C SER A 346 -4.02 14.55 -20.57
N ILE A 347 -4.55 14.53 -19.34
CA ILE A 347 -5.41 13.47 -18.85
C ILE A 347 -6.82 14.02 -18.74
N ASP A 348 -7.80 13.38 -19.38
CA ASP A 348 -9.22 13.66 -19.17
C ASP A 348 -9.67 13.05 -17.85
N TYR A 349 -9.51 13.82 -16.77
CA TYR A 349 -9.90 13.35 -15.45
C TYR A 349 -11.41 13.19 -15.27
N ALA A 350 -12.24 13.83 -16.09
CA ALA A 350 -13.68 13.61 -16.03
C ALA A 350 -14.00 12.17 -16.47
N GLU A 351 -13.39 11.71 -17.56
CA GLU A 351 -13.55 10.33 -18.03
C GLU A 351 -12.88 9.33 -17.08
N VAL A 352 -11.65 9.61 -16.61
CA VAL A 352 -10.96 8.75 -15.64
C VAL A 352 -11.79 8.57 -14.38
N HIS A 353 -12.31 9.65 -13.79
CA HIS A 353 -13.15 9.57 -12.59
C HIS A 353 -14.47 8.86 -12.86
N ARG A 354 -15.07 9.02 -14.04
CA ARG A 354 -16.28 8.28 -14.43
C ARG A 354 -16.02 6.77 -14.47
N ILE A 355 -14.90 6.33 -15.07
CA ILE A 355 -14.53 4.90 -15.12
C ILE A 355 -14.19 4.38 -13.71
N MET A 356 -13.42 5.13 -12.92
CA MET A 356 -13.10 4.77 -11.54
C MET A 356 -14.36 4.64 -10.68
N GLN A 357 -15.33 5.55 -10.81
CA GLN A 357 -16.62 5.48 -10.11
C GLN A 357 -17.42 4.25 -10.53
N LYS A 358 -17.45 3.90 -11.83
CA LYS A 358 -18.10 2.67 -12.30
C LYS A 358 -17.47 1.42 -11.68
N HIS A 359 -16.14 1.35 -11.61
CA HIS A 359 -15.45 0.22 -10.99
C HIS A 359 -15.60 0.19 -9.47
N GLY A 360 -15.60 1.35 -8.81
CA GLY A 360 -15.92 1.51 -7.39
C GLY A 360 -17.34 1.05 -7.08
N ALA A 361 -18.33 1.44 -7.89
CA ALA A 361 -19.72 1.03 -7.74
C ALA A 361 -19.89 -0.49 -7.73
N LYS A 362 -19.17 -1.23 -8.60
CA LYS A 362 -19.14 -2.70 -8.56
C LYS A 362 -18.66 -3.23 -7.20
N GLY A 363 -17.57 -2.68 -6.66
CA GLY A 363 -17.06 -3.07 -5.34
C GLY A 363 -18.06 -2.75 -4.22
N CYS A 364 -18.68 -1.57 -4.30
CA CYS A 364 -19.72 -1.11 -3.38
C CYS A 364 -20.95 -2.03 -3.38
N GLU A 365 -21.44 -2.43 -4.57
CA GLU A 365 -22.58 -3.33 -4.75
C GLU A 365 -22.29 -4.72 -4.18
N LEU A 366 -21.12 -5.29 -4.48
CA LEU A 366 -20.72 -6.59 -3.94
C LEU A 366 -20.64 -6.56 -2.41
N LEU A 367 -20.03 -5.53 -1.82
CA LEU A 367 -19.99 -5.41 -0.37
C LEU A 367 -21.40 -5.32 0.23
N LYS A 368 -22.31 -4.52 -0.35
CA LYS A 368 -23.72 -4.44 0.11
C LYS A 368 -24.48 -5.76 0.02
N GLU A 369 -24.17 -6.59 -0.97
CA GLU A 369 -24.79 -7.91 -1.14
C GLU A 369 -24.19 -8.93 -0.16
N TRP A 370 -22.88 -8.88 0.05
CA TRP A 370 -22.14 -9.88 0.82
C TRP A 370 -22.22 -9.66 2.32
N THR A 371 -22.38 -8.40 2.75
CA THR A 371 -22.59 -8.04 4.15
C THR A 371 -24.07 -7.85 4.40
#